data_AF-A0A1G0LKT0-F1
#
_entry.id   AF-A0A1G0LKT0-F1
#
_cell.length_a   1.000
_cell.length_b   1.000
_cell.length_c   1.000
_cell.angle_alpha   90.00
_cell.angle_beta   90.00
_cell.angle_gamma   90.00
#
_symmetry.space_group_name_H-M   'P 1'
#
loop_
_entity.id
_entity.type
_entity.pdbx_description
1 polymer ?
#
loop_
_entity_poly.entity_id
_entity_poly.type
_entity_poly.pdbx_seq_one_letter_code
_entity_poly.pdbx_strand_id
1 'polypeptide(L)'
;MIEEYDILETNLRRQSHAEFNATLLGFAESLEAHTFWKDNWAEWVAGAPEFKAHVACLKEVGGAADRGGSAKKAERQSERGLAQLHLDTAVKYMVVRAVHKKDPTLLHNVALPYKAKAPRRAGRTVAGSKVPIYLTVTYVKGKSGAVVIAGHHVRNGGPYLLQICKGEPTSEESWYSPGGRYISCSKIILQDLEPANRYFFRMRTDGPEGPGPWCHPVNIIVI
;
A
#
# COMPACT_ATOMS: atom_id res chain seq x y z
N MET A 1 -3.91 -14.17 -3.71
CA MET A 1 -4.07 -14.66 -5.09
C MET A 1 -3.94 -13.56 -6.13
N ILE A 2 -4.62 -12.40 -6.00
CA ILE A 2 -4.50 -11.28 -6.98
C ILE A 2 -3.10 -10.62 -6.93
N GLU A 3 -2.47 -10.55 -5.76
CA GLU A 3 -1.17 -9.88 -5.58
C GLU A 3 0.00 -10.53 -6.35
N GLU A 4 -0.10 -11.81 -6.70
CA GLU A 4 0.97 -12.54 -7.41
C GLU A 4 1.03 -12.22 -8.91
N TYR A 5 -0.07 -11.69 -9.46
CA TYR A 5 -0.18 -11.36 -10.89
C TYR A 5 -0.11 -9.85 -11.15
N ASP A 6 -0.20 -9.02 -10.11
CA ASP A 6 -0.09 -7.56 -10.21
C ASP A 6 1.34 -7.07 -9.92
N ILE A 7 2.32 -7.59 -10.66
CA ILE A 7 3.74 -7.37 -10.39
C ILE A 7 4.41 -6.36 -11.34
N LEU A 8 3.80 -6.04 -12.49
CA LEU A 8 4.40 -5.22 -13.54
C LEU A 8 3.95 -3.75 -13.45
N GLU A 9 4.89 -2.82 -13.49
CA GLU A 9 4.63 -1.38 -13.51
C GLU A 9 4.36 -0.92 -14.95
N THR A 10 3.16 -0.40 -15.19
CA THR A 10 2.78 0.15 -16.49
C THR A 10 2.63 1.67 -16.46
N ASN A 11 2.67 2.31 -15.28
CA ASN A 11 2.60 3.76 -15.17
C ASN A 11 3.98 4.40 -15.45
N LEU A 12 4.29 4.51 -16.75
CA LEU A 12 5.56 5.07 -17.23
C LEU A 12 5.50 6.60 -17.44
N ARG A 13 4.54 7.30 -16.80
CA ARG A 13 4.36 8.75 -16.96
C ARG A 13 5.55 9.58 -16.47
N ARG A 14 6.31 9.05 -15.51
CA ARG A 14 7.49 9.71 -14.93
C ARG A 14 8.77 9.50 -15.74
N GLN A 15 8.78 8.55 -16.66
CA GLN A 15 9.94 8.29 -17.51
C GLN A 15 10.07 9.39 -18.57
N SER A 16 11.31 9.77 -18.85
CA SER A 16 11.66 10.59 -20.01
C SER A 16 11.25 9.89 -21.33
N HIS A 17 11.29 10.62 -22.46
CA HIS A 17 11.03 10.00 -23.76
C HIS A 17 12.06 8.92 -24.12
N ALA A 18 13.33 9.13 -23.77
CA ALA A 18 14.39 8.15 -24.02
C ALA A 18 14.19 6.86 -23.20
N GLU A 19 13.91 6.99 -21.90
CA GLU A 19 13.65 5.85 -21.02
C GLU A 19 12.40 5.06 -21.44
N PHE A 20 11.34 5.77 -21.84
CA PHE A 20 10.13 5.14 -22.34
C PHE A 20 10.39 4.35 -23.63
N ASN A 21 11.13 4.94 -24.58
CA ASN A 21 11.51 4.26 -25.82
C ASN A 21 12.37 3.01 -25.55
N ALA A 22 13.31 3.09 -24.61
CA ALA A 22 14.12 1.95 -24.20
C ALA A 22 13.26 0.85 -23.54
N THR A 23 12.30 1.24 -22.69
CA THR A 23 11.37 0.31 -22.04
C THR A 23 10.49 -0.41 -23.06
N LEU A 24 9.92 0.31 -24.03
CA LEU A 24 9.11 -0.29 -25.10
C LEU A 24 9.91 -1.23 -25.99
N LEU A 25 11.14 -0.85 -26.33
CA LEU A 25 12.02 -1.69 -27.14
C LEU A 25 12.38 -2.98 -26.39
N GLY A 26 12.78 -2.87 -25.12
CA GLY A 26 13.06 -4.04 -24.28
C GLY A 26 11.84 -4.94 -24.12
N PHE A 27 10.64 -4.36 -23.92
CA PHE A 27 9.40 -5.12 -23.88
C PHE A 27 9.18 -5.89 -25.20
N ALA A 28 9.31 -5.23 -26.36
CA ALA A 28 9.16 -5.87 -27.67
C ALA A 28 10.15 -7.02 -27.89
N GLU A 29 11.43 -6.81 -27.55
CA GLU A 29 12.47 -7.84 -27.64
C GLU A 29 12.18 -9.01 -26.69
N SER A 30 11.66 -8.74 -25.49
CA SER A 30 11.29 -9.78 -24.53
C SER A 30 10.12 -10.65 -25.03
N LEU A 31 9.15 -10.05 -25.73
CA LEU A 31 8.02 -10.81 -26.32
C LEU A 31 8.49 -11.77 -27.40
N GLU A 32 9.46 -11.37 -28.24
CA GLU A 32 10.04 -12.21 -29.29
C GLU A 32 10.95 -13.32 -28.72
N ALA A 33 11.68 -13.00 -27.65
CA ALA A 33 12.57 -13.96 -26.98
C ALA A 33 11.80 -15.00 -26.15
N HIS A 34 10.63 -14.65 -25.64
CA HIS A 34 9.84 -15.52 -24.78
C HIS A 34 9.04 -16.53 -25.60
N THR A 35 9.41 -17.82 -25.47
CA THR A 35 8.82 -18.95 -26.22
C THR A 35 7.29 -18.97 -26.16
N PHE A 36 6.70 -18.85 -24.96
CA PHE A 36 5.25 -18.83 -24.81
C PHE A 36 4.57 -17.66 -25.55
N TRP A 37 5.07 -16.42 -25.37
CA TRP A 37 4.44 -15.23 -25.92
C TRP A 37 4.58 -15.16 -27.43
N LYS A 38 5.73 -15.58 -27.97
CA LYS A 38 5.96 -15.68 -29.42
C LYS A 38 4.89 -16.51 -30.14
N ASP A 39 4.52 -17.66 -29.57
CA ASP A 39 3.62 -18.61 -30.23
C ASP A 39 2.13 -18.41 -29.86
N ASN A 40 1.85 -17.70 -28.76
CA ASN A 40 0.49 -17.58 -28.20
C ASN A 40 0.00 -16.13 -28.09
N TRP A 41 0.58 -15.22 -28.86
CA TRP A 41 0.14 -13.83 -28.91
C TRP A 41 -1.19 -13.69 -29.66
N ALA A 42 -2.07 -12.85 -29.15
CA ALA A 42 -3.34 -12.58 -29.82
C ALA A 42 -3.15 -11.50 -30.88
N GLU A 43 -3.67 -11.73 -32.10
CA GLU A 43 -3.55 -10.81 -33.23
C GLU A 43 -4.11 -9.40 -32.96
N TRP A 44 -5.14 -9.31 -32.13
CA TRP A 44 -5.78 -8.03 -31.78
C TRP A 44 -5.05 -7.27 -30.66
N VAL A 45 -4.01 -7.84 -30.06
CA VAL A 45 -3.17 -7.18 -29.05
C VAL A 45 -1.87 -6.75 -29.73
N ALA A 46 -1.51 -5.47 -29.59
CA ALA A 46 -0.23 -4.96 -30.09
C ALA A 46 0.94 -5.86 -29.66
N GLY A 47 1.69 -6.36 -30.63
CA GLY A 47 2.84 -7.24 -30.43
C GLY A 47 4.17 -6.50 -30.58
N ALA A 48 5.25 -7.28 -30.63
CA ALA A 48 6.59 -6.75 -30.81
C ALA A 48 6.75 -5.82 -32.04
N PRO A 49 6.22 -6.11 -33.24
CA PRO A 49 6.41 -5.23 -34.39
C PRO A 49 5.73 -3.87 -34.20
N GLU A 50 4.55 -3.81 -33.57
CA GLU A 50 3.85 -2.57 -33.27
C GLU A 50 4.63 -1.71 -32.27
N PHE A 51 5.18 -2.30 -31.20
CA PHE A 51 6.01 -1.56 -30.25
C PHE A 51 7.31 -1.03 -30.87
N LYS A 52 7.94 -1.81 -31.77
CA LYS A 52 9.09 -1.34 -32.54
C LYS A 52 8.72 -0.18 -33.47
N ALA A 53 7.54 -0.22 -34.09
CA ALA A 53 7.02 0.87 -34.90
C ALA A 53 6.78 2.15 -34.09
N HIS A 54 6.17 2.04 -32.89
CA HIS A 54 6.02 3.16 -31.98
C HIS A 54 7.36 3.78 -31.60
N VAL A 55 8.37 2.97 -31.29
CA VAL A 55 9.72 3.46 -30.96
C VAL A 55 10.37 4.18 -32.14
N ALA A 56 10.23 3.65 -33.35
CA ALA A 56 10.73 4.31 -34.56
C ALA A 56 10.06 5.67 -34.78
N CYS A 57 8.73 5.73 -34.71
CA CYS A 57 7.95 6.96 -34.84
C CYS A 57 8.34 7.99 -33.77
N LEU A 58 8.40 7.58 -32.49
CA LEU A 58 8.78 8.46 -31.38
C LEU A 58 10.20 9.01 -31.51
N LYS A 59 11.14 8.25 -32.07
CA LYS A 59 12.51 8.73 -32.35
C LYS A 59 12.54 9.78 -33.46
N GLU A 60 11.82 9.53 -34.55
CA GLU A 60 11.73 10.45 -35.68
C GLU A 60 11.11 11.79 -35.26
N VAL A 61 9.93 11.74 -34.64
CA VAL A 61 9.21 12.94 -34.19
C VAL A 61 9.95 13.64 -33.05
N GLY A 62 10.67 12.87 -32.21
CA GLY A 62 11.51 13.39 -31.12
C GLY A 62 12.55 14.41 -31.58
N GLY A 63 13.36 14.06 -32.59
CA GLY A 63 14.40 14.96 -33.10
C GLY A 63 13.86 16.24 -33.74
N ALA A 64 12.63 16.22 -34.27
CA ALA A 64 11.96 17.41 -34.80
C ALA A 64 11.31 18.26 -33.68
N ALA A 65 10.73 17.61 -32.67
CA ALA A 65 10.10 18.28 -31.53
C ALA A 65 11.11 19.03 -30.65
N ASP A 66 12.31 18.46 -30.47
CA ASP A 66 13.38 19.06 -29.66
C ASP A 66 13.97 20.33 -30.30
N ARG A 67 13.85 20.48 -31.63
CA ARG A 67 14.17 21.70 -32.38
C ARG A 67 13.09 22.79 -32.30
N GLY A 68 12.08 22.61 -31.44
CA GLY A 68 11.09 23.65 -31.13
C GLY A 68 9.78 23.59 -31.91
N GLY A 69 9.56 22.58 -32.75
CA GLY A 69 8.32 22.43 -33.52
C GLY A 69 7.11 22.09 -32.66
N SER A 70 6.20 23.05 -32.43
CA SER A 70 4.99 22.85 -31.60
C SER A 70 4.09 21.71 -32.11
N ALA A 71 3.86 21.64 -33.43
CA ALA A 71 3.09 20.55 -34.04
C ALA A 71 3.72 19.17 -33.78
N LYS A 72 5.04 19.07 -33.88
CA LYS A 72 5.79 17.83 -33.64
C LYS A 72 5.79 17.43 -32.16
N LYS A 73 5.72 18.40 -31.23
CA LYS A 73 5.51 18.09 -29.80
C LYS A 73 4.14 17.46 -29.55
N ALA A 74 3.08 17.97 -30.20
CA ALA A 74 1.74 17.42 -30.09
C ALA A 74 1.66 16.00 -30.69
N GLU A 75 2.27 15.80 -31.85
CA GLU A 75 2.37 14.49 -32.50
C GLU A 75 3.13 13.48 -31.62
N ARG A 76 4.29 13.86 -31.05
CA ARG A 76 5.04 13.02 -30.11
C ARG A 76 4.22 12.62 -28.89
N GLN A 77 3.44 13.55 -28.35
CA GLN A 77 2.60 13.30 -27.18
C GLN A 77 1.42 12.37 -27.52
N SER A 78 0.81 12.55 -28.69
CA SER A 78 -0.26 11.68 -29.20
C SER A 78 0.25 10.25 -29.39
N GLU A 79 1.38 10.09 -30.07
CA GLU A 79 2.02 8.80 -30.31
C GLU A 79 2.43 8.10 -29.00
N ARG A 80 2.97 8.86 -28.04
CA ARG A 80 3.29 8.31 -26.71
C ARG A 80 2.02 7.83 -25.99
N GLY A 81 0.92 8.56 -26.11
CA GLY A 81 -0.38 8.17 -25.55
C GLY A 81 -0.88 6.86 -26.14
N LEU A 82 -0.78 6.69 -27.46
CA LEU A 82 -1.16 5.46 -28.16
C LEU A 82 -0.28 4.28 -27.74
N ALA A 83 1.05 4.46 -27.73
CA ALA A 83 1.99 3.42 -27.33
C ALA A 83 1.77 2.97 -25.87
N GLN A 84 1.45 3.91 -24.97
CA GLN A 84 1.10 3.63 -23.58
C GLN A 84 -0.20 2.81 -23.47
N LEU A 85 -1.23 3.15 -24.26
CA LEU A 85 -2.49 2.40 -24.29
C LEU A 85 -2.28 0.96 -24.78
N HIS A 86 -1.47 0.79 -25.83
CA HIS A 86 -1.09 -0.53 -26.33
C HIS A 86 -0.34 -1.34 -25.28
N LEU A 87 0.62 -0.72 -24.57
CA LEU A 87 1.35 -1.37 -23.48
C LEU A 87 0.42 -1.83 -22.35
N ASP A 88 -0.48 -0.94 -21.89
CA ASP A 88 -1.44 -1.27 -20.83
C ASP A 88 -2.37 -2.42 -21.24
N THR A 89 -2.77 -2.47 -22.51
CA THR A 89 -3.64 -3.53 -23.06
C THR A 89 -2.87 -4.85 -23.15
N ALA A 90 -1.63 -4.83 -23.65
CA ALA A 90 -0.77 -6.00 -23.74
C ALA A 90 -0.47 -6.62 -22.36
N VAL A 91 -0.11 -5.79 -21.38
CA VAL A 91 0.16 -6.27 -20.02
C VAL A 91 -1.09 -6.88 -19.38
N LYS A 92 -2.28 -6.27 -19.55
CA LYS A 92 -3.53 -6.86 -19.07
C LYS A 92 -3.83 -8.21 -19.72
N TYR A 93 -3.60 -8.33 -21.04
CA TYR A 93 -3.73 -9.61 -21.74
C TYR A 93 -2.80 -10.67 -21.17
N MET A 94 -1.53 -10.32 -20.94
CA MET A 94 -0.55 -11.24 -20.35
C MET A 94 -0.98 -11.70 -18.96
N VAL A 95 -1.47 -10.78 -18.11
CA VAL A 95 -1.99 -11.10 -16.78
C VAL A 95 -3.18 -12.07 -16.87
N VAL A 96 -4.15 -11.80 -17.74
CA VAL A 96 -5.32 -12.69 -17.95
C VAL A 96 -4.88 -14.08 -18.38
N ARG A 97 -3.90 -14.19 -19.29
CA ARG A 97 -3.36 -15.48 -19.75
C ARG A 97 -2.59 -16.20 -18.65
N ALA A 98 -1.78 -15.50 -17.88
CA ALA A 98 -1.04 -16.05 -16.73
C ALA A 98 -2.00 -16.62 -15.67
N VAL A 99 -3.06 -15.88 -15.32
CA VAL A 99 -4.11 -16.34 -14.40
C VAL A 99 -4.83 -17.56 -14.95
N HIS A 100 -5.22 -17.55 -16.22
CA HIS A 100 -5.90 -18.67 -16.86
C HIS A 100 -5.04 -19.94 -16.88
N LYS A 101 -3.72 -19.80 -17.09
CA LYS A 101 -2.75 -20.91 -17.05
C LYS A 101 -2.30 -21.27 -15.63
N LYS A 102 -2.67 -20.47 -14.62
CA LYS A 102 -2.21 -20.58 -13.22
C LYS A 102 -0.67 -20.57 -13.12
N ASP A 103 -0.03 -19.78 -13.98
CA ASP A 103 1.43 -19.68 -14.04
C ASP A 103 1.86 -18.20 -14.00
N PRO A 104 2.25 -17.69 -12.82
CA PRO A 104 2.72 -16.31 -12.67
C PRO A 104 4.10 -16.09 -13.28
N THR A 105 4.88 -17.15 -13.54
CA THR A 105 6.24 -17.02 -14.09
C THR A 105 6.24 -16.50 -15.53
N LEU A 106 5.09 -16.59 -16.23
CA LEU A 106 4.88 -16.00 -17.55
C LEU A 106 4.99 -14.46 -17.57
N LEU A 107 4.89 -13.82 -16.40
CA LEU A 107 5.06 -12.37 -16.24
C LEU A 107 6.51 -11.99 -15.90
N HIS A 108 7.40 -12.96 -15.71
CA HIS A 108 8.81 -12.69 -15.42
C HIS A 108 9.60 -12.47 -16.71
N ASN A 109 10.69 -11.71 -16.61
CA ASN A 109 11.63 -11.45 -17.72
C ASN A 109 11.01 -10.75 -18.95
N VAL A 110 9.90 -10.05 -18.77
CA VAL A 110 9.22 -9.28 -19.84
C VAL A 110 9.78 -7.86 -19.98
N ALA A 111 11.01 -7.60 -19.49
CA ALA A 111 11.70 -6.31 -19.58
C ALA A 111 10.91 -5.07 -19.09
N LEU A 112 9.89 -5.27 -18.25
CA LEU A 112 9.16 -4.20 -17.59
C LEU A 112 9.60 -4.04 -16.13
N PRO A 113 9.61 -2.81 -15.60
CA PRO A 113 9.89 -2.60 -14.19
C PRO A 113 8.83 -3.29 -13.33
N TYR A 114 9.26 -3.88 -12.22
CA TYR A 114 8.31 -4.41 -11.24
C TYR A 114 7.71 -3.26 -10.44
N LYS A 115 6.42 -3.37 -10.10
CA LYS A 115 5.80 -2.49 -9.11
C LYS A 115 6.62 -2.59 -7.83
N ALA A 116 7.32 -1.52 -7.49
CA ALA A 116 7.92 -1.42 -6.18
C ALA A 116 6.78 -1.59 -5.18
N LYS A 117 6.86 -2.60 -4.30
CA LYS A 117 5.99 -2.66 -3.13
C LYS A 117 6.19 -1.30 -2.47
N ALA A 118 5.14 -0.46 -2.50
CA ALA A 118 5.24 0.87 -1.93
C ALA A 118 5.87 0.69 -0.55
N PRO A 119 7.02 1.32 -0.25
CA PRO A 119 7.56 1.22 1.08
C PRO A 119 6.40 1.65 1.97
N ARG A 120 5.92 0.73 2.84
CA ARG A 120 4.99 1.11 3.90
C ARG A 120 5.64 2.35 4.47
N ARG A 121 5.04 3.51 4.27
CA ARG A 121 5.58 4.75 4.80
C ARG A 121 5.61 4.50 6.29
N ALA A 122 6.79 4.12 6.80
CA ALA A 122 7.12 4.34 8.17
C ALA A 122 6.95 5.85 8.27
N GLY A 123 5.81 6.29 8.82
CA GLY A 123 5.60 7.69 9.09
C GLY A 123 6.88 8.16 9.77
N ARG A 124 7.52 9.20 9.24
CA ARG A 124 8.72 9.77 9.82
C ARG A 124 8.37 10.11 11.26
N THR A 125 8.72 9.20 12.18
CA THR A 125 8.47 9.36 13.60
C THR A 125 9.44 10.41 14.06
N VAL A 126 8.97 11.65 14.09
CA VAL A 126 9.68 12.73 14.76
C VAL A 126 9.65 12.41 16.24
N ALA A 127 10.83 12.52 16.87
CA ALA A 127 11.06 12.27 18.29
C ALA A 127 9.89 12.76 19.16
N GLY A 128 9.42 11.85 20.02
CA GLY A 128 8.16 11.99 20.74
C GLY A 128 8.04 13.33 21.46
N SER A 129 7.10 14.17 21.00
CA SER A 129 6.42 15.03 21.96
C SER A 129 5.78 14.09 22.97
N LYS A 130 6.19 14.15 24.24
CA LYS A 130 5.60 13.45 25.39
C LYS A 130 4.17 13.98 25.63
N VAL A 131 3.32 13.90 24.62
CA VAL A 131 1.95 14.37 24.67
C VAL A 131 1.20 13.34 25.51
N PRO A 132 0.65 13.75 26.67
CA PRO A 132 -0.09 12.84 27.52
C PRO A 132 -1.29 12.34 26.75
N ILE A 133 -1.54 11.03 26.71
CA ILE A 133 -2.77 10.49 26.13
C ILE A 133 -3.93 10.76 27.10
N TYR A 134 -5.10 11.17 26.60
CA TYR A 134 -6.34 11.32 27.36
C TYR A 134 -7.28 10.20 26.93
N LEU A 135 -7.66 9.35 27.89
CA LEU A 135 -8.59 8.25 27.68
C LEU A 135 -10.02 8.65 28.01
N THR A 136 -10.95 8.06 27.30
CA THR A 136 -12.39 8.09 27.55
C THR A 136 -12.89 6.65 27.47
N VAL A 137 -13.64 6.22 28.48
CA VAL A 137 -14.22 4.88 28.54
C VAL A 137 -15.74 5.01 28.62
N THR A 138 -16.45 4.31 27.75
CA THR A 138 -17.92 4.37 27.65
C THR A 138 -18.51 2.97 27.49
N TYR A 139 -19.77 2.79 27.87
CA TYR A 139 -20.47 1.52 27.70
C TYR A 139 -20.85 1.26 26.24
N VAL A 140 -20.86 0.00 25.83
CA VAL A 140 -21.50 -0.39 24.57
C VAL A 140 -23.01 -0.50 24.80
N LYS A 141 -23.80 0.30 24.07
CA LYS A 141 -25.26 0.24 24.14
C LYS A 141 -25.78 -1.17 23.85
N GLY A 142 -26.56 -1.73 24.77
CA GLY A 142 -27.23 -3.03 24.60
C GLY A 142 -26.32 -4.25 24.77
N LYS A 143 -25.10 -4.11 25.29
CA LYS A 143 -24.19 -5.24 25.59
C LYS A 143 -23.62 -5.13 26.99
N SER A 144 -24.02 -6.04 27.88
CA SER A 144 -23.41 -6.20 29.20
C SER A 144 -21.99 -6.76 29.04
N GLY A 145 -21.07 -6.33 29.91
CA GLY A 145 -19.67 -6.79 29.87
C GLY A 145 -18.82 -6.16 28.76
N ALA A 146 -19.31 -5.11 28.08
CA ALA A 146 -18.62 -4.50 26.95
C ALA A 146 -18.41 -2.99 27.10
N VAL A 147 -17.18 -2.54 26.86
CA VAL A 147 -16.78 -1.13 26.93
C VAL A 147 -16.05 -0.69 25.67
N VAL A 148 -16.24 0.58 25.32
CA VAL A 148 -15.50 1.28 24.27
C VAL A 148 -14.49 2.21 24.94
N ILE A 149 -13.23 2.01 24.58
CA ILE A 149 -12.10 2.83 25.00
C ILE A 149 -11.67 3.67 23.80
N ALA A 150 -11.62 4.97 23.99
CA ALA A 150 -11.14 5.93 23.02
C ALA A 150 -10.06 6.80 23.66
N GLY A 151 -9.00 7.08 22.93
CA GLY A 151 -8.02 8.10 23.27
C GLY A 151 -7.70 8.96 22.06
N HIS A 152 -7.09 10.11 22.29
CA HIS A 152 -6.62 10.94 21.18
C HIS A 152 -5.36 10.34 20.55
N HIS A 153 -5.27 10.47 19.23
CA HIS A 153 -4.14 9.97 18.48
C HIS A 153 -2.89 10.84 18.70
N VAL A 154 -1.80 10.24 19.15
CA VAL A 154 -0.50 10.89 19.23
C VAL A 154 0.14 10.82 17.85
N ARG A 155 0.36 11.97 17.21
CA ARG A 155 1.07 12.03 15.93
C ARG A 155 2.43 11.37 16.10
N ASN A 156 2.75 10.38 15.26
CA ASN A 156 3.98 9.59 15.34
C ASN A 156 4.13 8.72 16.61
N GLY A 157 3.10 8.62 17.44
CA GLY A 157 3.00 7.56 18.43
C GLY A 157 2.82 6.25 17.69
N GLY A 158 3.68 5.26 17.93
CA GLY A 158 3.52 3.93 17.34
C GLY A 158 2.23 3.24 17.79
N PRO A 159 2.14 1.90 17.70
CA PRO A 159 0.98 1.18 18.22
C PRO A 159 0.74 1.50 19.71
N TYR A 160 -0.50 1.40 20.15
CA TYR A 160 -0.92 1.68 21.51
C TYR A 160 -0.95 0.39 22.33
N LEU A 161 -0.35 0.41 23.52
CA LEU A 161 -0.47 -0.66 24.49
C LEU A 161 -1.54 -0.29 25.50
N LEU A 162 -2.56 -1.13 25.63
CA LEU A 162 -3.63 -0.99 26.61
C LEU A 162 -3.39 -1.98 27.76
N GLN A 163 -3.57 -1.50 28.98
CA GLN A 163 -3.60 -2.32 30.18
C GLN A 163 -4.87 -2.05 30.98
N ILE A 164 -5.35 -3.11 31.62
CA ILE A 164 -6.54 -3.07 32.45
C ILE A 164 -6.24 -3.73 33.80
N CYS A 165 -6.92 -3.26 34.82
CA CYS A 165 -6.86 -3.80 36.18
C CYS A 165 -8.30 -3.98 36.69
N LYS A 166 -8.58 -5.13 37.30
CA LYS A 166 -9.86 -5.39 37.98
C LYS A 166 -9.72 -4.95 39.44
N GLY A 167 -10.53 -4.01 39.89
CA GLY A 167 -10.35 -3.36 41.18
C GLY A 167 -9.27 -2.28 41.17
N GLU A 168 -9.04 -1.67 42.32
CA GLU A 168 -8.08 -0.56 42.48
C GLU A 168 -6.64 -1.05 42.24
N PRO A 169 -5.86 -0.36 41.39
CA PRO A 169 -4.50 -0.77 41.09
C PRO A 169 -3.59 -0.51 42.30
N THR A 170 -3.19 -1.57 43.01
CA THR A 170 -2.29 -1.48 44.17
C THR A 170 -0.82 -1.62 43.79
N SER A 171 -0.53 -2.29 42.65
CA SER A 171 0.82 -2.54 42.15
C SER A 171 0.87 -2.58 40.62
N GLU A 172 2.07 -2.49 40.06
CA GLU A 172 2.29 -2.66 38.61
C GLU A 172 1.88 -4.06 38.10
N GLU A 173 1.96 -5.07 38.96
CA GLU A 173 1.57 -6.46 38.65
C GLU A 173 0.06 -6.65 38.52
N SER A 174 -0.74 -5.72 39.05
CA SER A 174 -2.21 -5.75 38.96
C SER A 174 -2.72 -5.47 37.54
N TRP A 175 -1.85 -4.98 36.66
CA TRP A 175 -2.19 -4.61 35.29
C TRP A 175 -1.92 -5.75 34.31
N TYR A 176 -2.90 -6.07 33.47
CA TYR A 176 -2.75 -7.03 32.37
C TYR A 176 -3.21 -6.44 31.04
N SER A 177 -2.71 -6.98 29.93
CA SER A 177 -3.01 -6.49 28.58
C SER A 177 -3.98 -7.43 27.85
N PRO A 178 -5.26 -7.05 27.68
CA PRO A 178 -6.30 -7.96 27.17
C PRO A 178 -6.23 -8.24 25.66
N GLY A 179 -5.35 -7.55 24.91
CA GLY A 179 -5.29 -7.68 23.44
C GLY A 179 -4.00 -7.19 22.81
N GLY A 180 -2.91 -7.12 23.59
CA GLY A 180 -1.61 -6.68 23.09
C GLY A 180 -1.60 -5.24 22.56
N ARG A 181 -1.07 -5.07 21.33
CA ARG A 181 -0.80 -3.77 20.69
C ARG A 181 -1.91 -3.41 19.70
N TYR A 182 -2.48 -2.21 19.85
CA TYR A 182 -3.53 -1.66 19.00
C TYR A 182 -2.97 -0.66 18.00
N ILE A 183 -3.33 -0.77 16.73
CA ILE A 183 -2.87 0.18 15.70
C ILE A 183 -3.53 1.56 15.86
N SER A 184 -4.75 1.59 16.40
CA SER A 184 -5.52 2.81 16.63
C SER A 184 -6.01 2.87 18.07
N CYS A 185 -6.09 4.09 18.61
CA CYS A 185 -6.68 4.40 19.90
C CYS A 185 -8.10 4.98 19.81
N SER A 186 -8.67 5.15 18.61
CA SER A 186 -9.94 5.89 18.45
C SER A 186 -11.18 5.09 18.88
N LYS A 187 -11.12 3.76 18.81
CA LYS A 187 -12.24 2.88 19.15
C LYS A 187 -11.75 1.46 19.41
N ILE A 188 -11.36 1.17 20.65
CA ILE A 188 -11.01 -0.16 21.13
C ILE A 188 -12.22 -0.71 21.87
N ILE A 189 -12.73 -1.86 21.45
CA ILE A 189 -13.87 -2.52 22.11
C ILE A 189 -13.32 -3.68 22.91
N LEU A 190 -13.50 -3.64 24.23
CA LEU A 190 -13.29 -4.80 25.09
C LEU A 190 -14.64 -5.45 25.37
N GLN A 191 -14.66 -6.77 25.31
CA GLN A 191 -15.83 -7.61 25.56
C GLN A 191 -15.49 -8.59 26.68
N ASP A 192 -16.51 -9.30 27.16
CA ASP A 192 -16.37 -10.35 28.16
C ASP A 192 -15.76 -9.87 29.50
N LEU A 193 -15.96 -8.59 29.83
CA LEU A 193 -15.66 -8.07 31.17
C LEU A 193 -16.75 -8.51 32.14
N GLU A 194 -16.36 -8.81 33.38
CA GLU A 194 -17.33 -9.21 34.39
C GLU A 194 -18.22 -8.02 34.79
N PRO A 195 -19.56 -8.13 34.68
CA PRO A 195 -20.48 -7.09 35.12
C PRO A 195 -20.36 -6.81 36.62
N ALA A 196 -20.82 -5.63 37.05
CA ALA A 196 -20.79 -5.13 38.43
C ALA A 196 -19.38 -5.00 39.04
N ASN A 197 -18.32 -5.10 38.24
CA ASN A 197 -16.94 -4.90 38.69
C ASN A 197 -16.40 -3.55 38.22
N ARG A 198 -15.59 -2.91 39.07
CA ARG A 198 -14.83 -1.71 38.71
C ARG A 198 -13.56 -2.11 37.97
N TYR A 199 -13.36 -1.55 36.78
CA TYR A 199 -12.14 -1.73 36.01
C TYR A 199 -11.43 -0.40 35.85
N PHE A 200 -10.09 -0.45 35.88
CA PHE A 200 -9.20 0.66 35.59
C PHE A 200 -8.49 0.39 34.27
N PHE A 201 -8.26 1.45 33.49
CA PHE A 201 -7.69 1.39 32.16
C PHE A 201 -6.57 2.41 32.05
N ARG A 202 -5.43 2.00 31.49
CA ARG A 202 -4.35 2.90 31.11
C ARG A 202 -3.77 2.51 29.76
N MET A 203 -3.28 3.50 29.03
CA MET A 203 -2.76 3.34 27.68
C MET A 203 -1.47 4.13 27.52
N ARG A 204 -0.55 3.60 26.71
CA ARG A 204 0.66 4.29 26.26
C ARG A 204 0.91 4.02 24.80
N THR A 205 1.74 4.85 24.16
CA THR A 205 2.33 4.51 22.87
C THR A 205 3.47 3.51 23.08
N ASP A 206 3.68 2.61 22.12
CA ASP A 206 4.78 1.66 22.06
C ASP A 206 5.46 1.82 20.71
N GLY A 207 6.20 2.93 20.58
CA GLY A 207 6.80 3.37 19.34
C GLY A 207 8.20 2.81 19.10
N PRO A 208 8.82 3.14 17.95
CA PRO A 208 10.20 2.73 17.64
C PRO A 208 11.24 3.24 18.66
N GLU A 209 10.96 4.38 19.32
CA GLU A 209 11.80 4.95 20.37
C GLU A 209 11.58 4.29 21.75
N GLY A 210 10.71 3.29 21.81
CA GLY A 210 10.30 2.62 23.04
C GLY A 210 8.94 3.05 23.56
N PRO A 211 8.54 2.53 24.73
CA PRO A 211 7.25 2.83 25.33
C PRO A 211 7.20 4.28 25.83
N GLY A 212 6.15 5.00 25.45
CA GLY A 212 5.82 6.31 26.00
C GLY A 212 5.31 6.21 27.45
N PRO A 213 5.11 7.36 28.13
CA PRO A 213 4.53 7.37 29.47
C PRO A 213 3.10 6.81 29.46
N TRP A 214 2.71 6.15 30.54
CA TRP A 214 1.31 5.79 30.76
C TRP A 214 0.46 7.04 30.90
N CYS A 215 -0.74 7.02 30.30
CA CYS A 215 -1.75 8.02 30.60
C CYS A 215 -2.24 7.90 32.04
N HIS A 216 -2.97 8.94 32.48
CA HIS A 216 -3.69 8.85 33.74
C HIS A 216 -4.73 7.72 33.67
N PRO A 217 -4.80 6.83 34.68
CA PRO A 217 -5.79 5.76 34.71
C PRO A 217 -7.22 6.32 34.71
N VAL A 218 -8.10 5.71 33.92
CA VAL A 218 -9.54 6.00 33.91
C VAL A 218 -10.27 4.75 34.39
N ASN A 219 -11.36 4.91 35.15
CA ASN A 219 -12.13 3.78 35.65
C ASN A 219 -13.61 3.86 35.25
N ILE A 220 -14.26 2.70 35.20
CA ILE A 220 -15.69 2.55 34.99
C ILE A 220 -16.18 1.30 35.73
N ILE A 221 -17.44 1.30 36.17
CA ILE A 221 -18.11 0.10 36.71
C ILE A 221 -18.83 -0.56 35.54
N VAL A 222 -18.44 -1.77 35.17
CA VAL A 222 -19.02 -2.46 34.01
C VAL A 222 -20.47 -2.87 34.32
N ILE A 223 -21.37 -2.61 33.38
CA ILE A 223 -22.79 -2.98 33.42
C ILE A 223 -22.99 -4.23 32.56
#